data_AF-A0A0A1X0G5-F1
#
_entry.id   AF-A0A0A1X0G5-F1
#
_cell.length_a   1.000
_cell.length_b   1.000
_cell.length_c   1.000
_cell.angle_alpha   90.00
_cell.angle_beta   90.00
_cell.angle_gamma   90.00
#
_symmetry.space_group_name_H-M   'P 1'
#
loop_
_entity.id
_entity.type
_entity.pdbx_description
1 polymer ?
#
loop_
_entity_poly.entity_id
_entity_poly.type
_entity_poly.pdbx_seq_one_letter_code
_entity_poly.pdbx_strand_id
1 'polypeptide(L)'
;HDLGNNFHLYSLIWTEQSISVAVDNVEYCNFNPDISGTLANLNEDDEELPNRDSLKKGSKLAPFDQEFYITLGYGIGGLNDFKEGLYGWQPEKPWKNADPHAMDTLLKEAETNFNQWLEFGELLIDYVKVYAI
;
A
#
# COMPACT_ATOMS: atom_id res chain seq x y z
N HIS A 1 -17.57 -2.13 -5.07
CA HIS A 1 -17.44 -2.75 -3.74
C HIS A 1 -17.16 -1.62 -2.78
N ASP A 2 -18.00 -1.42 -1.77
CA ASP A 2 -17.68 -0.50 -0.67
C ASP A 2 -16.67 -1.22 0.23
N LEU A 3 -15.52 -0.58 0.50
CA LEU A 3 -14.42 -1.12 1.32
C LEU A 3 -14.21 -0.31 2.62
N GLY A 4 -14.95 0.78 2.80
CA GLY A 4 -14.70 1.74 3.88
C GLY A 4 -15.73 1.71 5.01
N ASN A 5 -16.98 1.32 4.72
CA ASN A 5 -18.08 1.43 5.69
C ASN A 5 -18.48 0.13 6.37
N ASN A 6 -17.81 -1.00 6.09
CA ASN A 6 -18.10 -2.30 6.68
C ASN A 6 -16.82 -3.06 7.05
N PHE A 7 -16.95 -4.04 7.94
CA PHE A 7 -15.85 -4.98 8.18
C PHE A 7 -15.68 -5.90 6.97
N HIS A 8 -14.43 -6.04 6.52
CA HIS A 8 -14.03 -6.92 5.43
C HIS A 8 -12.96 -7.89 5.90
N LEU A 9 -12.95 -9.09 5.32
CA LEU A 9 -11.88 -10.05 5.56
C LEU A 9 -10.76 -9.84 4.54
N TYR A 10 -9.65 -9.29 5.00
CA TYR A 10 -8.40 -9.20 4.22
C TYR A 10 -7.54 -10.43 4.50
N SER A 11 -7.13 -11.12 3.44
CA SER A 11 -6.27 -12.29 3.54
C SER A 11 -4.99 -12.11 2.74
N LEU A 12 -3.87 -12.51 3.33
CA LEU A 12 -2.56 -12.61 2.72
C LEU A 12 -2.10 -14.06 2.84
N ILE A 13 -1.91 -14.73 1.71
CA ILE A 13 -1.28 -16.06 1.66
C ILE A 13 0.10 -15.88 1.05
N TRP A 14 1.12 -16.13 1.86
CA TRP A 14 2.52 -15.97 1.48
C TRP A 14 3.22 -17.32 1.57
N THR A 15 3.68 -17.82 0.44
CA THR A 15 4.43 -19.07 0.32
C THR A 15 5.81 -18.79 -0.27
N GLU A 16 6.66 -19.79 -0.40
CA GLU A 16 7.94 -19.62 -1.13
C GLU A 16 7.75 -19.27 -2.62
N GLN A 17 6.57 -19.52 -3.19
CA GLN A 17 6.33 -19.45 -4.63
C GLN A 17 5.48 -18.27 -5.06
N SER A 18 4.53 -17.86 -4.20
CA SER A 18 3.63 -16.77 -4.51
C SER A 18 3.17 -16.02 -3.26
N ILE A 19 2.75 -14.78 -3.50
CA ILE A 19 2.01 -13.96 -2.56
C ILE A 19 0.64 -13.70 -3.18
N SER A 20 -0.44 -14.13 -2.54
CA SER A 20 -1.80 -13.79 -2.98
C SER A 20 -2.54 -12.99 -1.92
N VAL A 21 -3.39 -12.08 -2.40
CA VAL A 21 -4.22 -11.21 -1.57
C VAL A 21 -5.69 -11.33 -1.99
N ALA A 22 -6.56 -11.36 -1.00
CA ALA A 22 -8.00 -11.47 -1.20
C ALA A 22 -8.76 -10.52 -0.27
N VAL A 23 -9.93 -10.10 -0.74
CA VAL A 23 -10.94 -9.37 0.05
C VAL A 23 -12.22 -10.17 0.02
N ASP A 24 -12.78 -10.46 1.20
CA ASP A 24 -14.01 -11.24 1.35
C ASP A 24 -13.97 -12.60 0.62
N ASN A 25 -12.81 -13.28 0.69
CA ASN A 25 -12.49 -14.53 0.02
C ASN A 25 -12.46 -14.47 -1.53
N VAL A 26 -12.50 -13.27 -2.10
CA VAL A 26 -12.31 -13.06 -3.54
C VAL A 26 -10.85 -12.67 -3.77
N GLU A 27 -10.10 -13.52 -4.47
CA GLU A 27 -8.72 -13.21 -4.84
C GLU A 27 -8.70 -11.98 -5.75
N TYR A 28 -7.99 -10.96 -5.30
CA TYR A 28 -7.81 -9.72 -6.06
C TYR A 28 -6.51 -9.75 -6.86
N CYS A 29 -5.46 -10.36 -6.31
CA CYS A 29 -4.16 -10.44 -6.96
C CYS A 29 -3.37 -11.67 -6.47
N ASN A 30 -2.59 -12.25 -7.38
CA ASN A 30 -1.66 -13.33 -7.11
C ASN A 30 -0.32 -13.04 -7.80
N PHE A 31 0.69 -12.74 -6.99
CA PHE A 31 2.05 -12.52 -7.41
C PHE A 31 2.80 -13.84 -7.41
N ASN A 32 2.96 -14.43 -8.58
CA ASN A 32 3.70 -15.68 -8.79
C ASN A 32 4.76 -15.48 -9.89
N PRO A 33 5.87 -14.78 -9.59
CA PRO A 33 6.86 -14.37 -10.59
C PRO A 33 7.65 -15.57 -11.11
N ASP A 34 7.75 -15.83 -12.41
CA ASP A 34 8.50 -17.01 -12.90
C ASP A 34 10.02 -16.94 -12.71
N ILE A 35 10.55 -15.73 -12.52
CA ILE A 35 11.98 -15.44 -12.48
C ILE A 35 12.29 -14.55 -11.26
N SER A 36 13.37 -14.86 -10.56
CA SER A 36 13.87 -14.06 -9.44
C SER A 36 14.13 -12.60 -9.84
N GLY A 37 13.76 -11.68 -8.97
CA GLY A 37 13.96 -10.24 -9.18
C GLY A 37 12.86 -9.55 -9.99
N THR A 38 11.83 -10.27 -10.45
CA THR A 38 10.66 -9.69 -11.15
C THR A 38 9.87 -8.73 -10.26
N LEU A 39 9.82 -9.00 -8.95
CA LEU A 39 9.09 -8.16 -7.99
C LEU A 39 9.87 -6.93 -7.54
N ALA A 40 11.16 -6.86 -7.84
CA ALA A 40 11.95 -5.69 -7.52
C ALA A 40 11.57 -4.56 -8.50
N ASN A 41 11.03 -3.45 -7.97
CA ASN A 41 11.09 -2.21 -8.72
C ASN A 41 12.53 -1.72 -8.69
N LEU A 42 13.17 -1.65 -9.86
CA LEU A 42 14.60 -1.33 -9.98
C LEU A 42 14.83 0.09 -10.45
N ASN A 43 13.76 0.80 -10.80
CA ASN A 43 13.85 2.15 -11.35
C ASN A 43 12.91 3.10 -10.59
N GLU A 44 13.36 4.34 -10.43
CA GLU A 44 12.57 5.48 -9.98
C GLU A 44 12.87 6.64 -10.94
N ASP A 45 11.84 7.26 -11.52
CA ASP A 45 11.97 8.35 -12.49
C ASP A 45 12.97 8.08 -13.63
N ASP A 46 12.91 6.87 -14.20
CA ASP A 46 13.80 6.36 -15.25
C ASP A 46 15.29 6.20 -14.85
N GLU A 47 15.64 6.38 -13.57
CA GLU A 47 16.96 6.08 -13.02
C GLU A 47 16.98 4.74 -12.29
N GLU A 48 18.08 4.00 -12.44
CA GLU A 48 18.30 2.74 -11.74
C GLU A 48 18.59 2.96 -10.24
N LEU A 49 17.86 2.26 -9.38
CA LEU A 49 18.06 2.34 -7.94
C LEU A 49 19.49 1.90 -7.54
N PRO A 50 20.15 2.62 -6.62
CA PRO A 50 21.52 2.30 -6.20
C PRO A 50 21.63 0.92 -5.51
N ASN A 51 20.53 0.37 -4.99
CA ASN A 51 20.47 -0.93 -4.33
C ASN A 51 19.86 -2.05 -5.20
N ARG A 52 19.64 -1.82 -6.50
CA ARG A 52 19.03 -2.77 -7.46
C ARG A 52 19.58 -4.19 -7.43
N ASP A 53 20.89 -4.35 -7.31
CA ASP A 53 21.52 -5.67 -7.28
C ASP A 53 21.18 -6.44 -6.00
N SER A 54 20.92 -5.72 -4.90
CA SER A 54 20.47 -6.34 -3.66
C SER A 54 19.01 -6.76 -3.76
N LEU A 55 18.16 -5.98 -4.44
CA LEU A 55 16.74 -6.30 -4.65
C LEU A 55 16.53 -7.51 -5.58
N LYS A 56 17.49 -7.80 -6.46
CA LYS A 56 17.48 -8.99 -7.34
C LYS A 56 18.01 -10.26 -6.68
N LYS A 57 18.74 -10.14 -5.57
CA LYS A 57 19.35 -11.29 -4.90
C LYS A 57 18.32 -11.97 -4.02
N GLY A 58 18.35 -13.29 -4.00
CA GLY A 58 17.50 -14.10 -3.14
C GLY A 58 16.68 -15.09 -3.95
N SER A 59 15.54 -15.47 -3.39
CA SER A 59 14.58 -16.38 -4.00
C SER A 59 13.78 -15.72 -5.13
N LYS A 60 12.89 -16.51 -5.71
CA LYS A 60 11.90 -16.08 -6.69
C LYS A 60 11.05 -14.89 -6.21
N LEU A 61 10.81 -14.79 -4.89
CA LEU A 61 10.02 -13.72 -4.28
C LEU A 61 10.85 -12.57 -3.72
N ALA A 62 12.18 -12.58 -3.84
CA ALA A 62 13.00 -11.47 -3.38
C ALA A 62 12.49 -10.10 -3.91
N PRO A 63 12.45 -9.05 -3.06
CA PRO A 63 12.99 -8.98 -1.70
C PRO A 63 12.04 -9.50 -0.60
N PHE A 64 10.89 -10.09 -0.96
CA PHE A 64 9.89 -10.65 -0.04
C PHE A 64 10.20 -12.10 0.33
N ASP A 65 11.45 -12.38 0.66
CA ASP A 65 11.94 -13.70 1.07
C ASP A 65 12.68 -13.67 2.41
N GLN A 66 12.53 -12.56 3.14
CA GLN A 66 13.07 -12.33 4.49
C GLN A 66 11.92 -12.25 5.50
N GLU A 67 12.24 -12.05 6.78
CA GLU A 67 11.24 -11.77 7.82
C GLU A 67 10.66 -10.35 7.64
N PHE A 68 9.34 -10.21 7.77
CA PHE A 68 8.62 -8.94 7.67
C PHE A 68 7.71 -8.72 8.88
N TYR A 69 7.44 -7.45 9.16
CA TYR A 69 6.44 -7.03 10.13
C TYR A 69 5.16 -6.63 9.41
N ILE A 70 4.02 -7.02 9.98
CA ILE A 70 2.72 -6.47 9.57
C ILE A 70 2.47 -5.23 10.40
N THR A 71 2.35 -4.09 9.74
CA THR A 71 1.96 -2.81 10.35
C THR A 71 0.58 -2.42 9.84
N LEU A 72 -0.33 -2.10 10.76
CA LEU A 72 -1.66 -1.58 10.43
C LEU A 72 -1.76 -0.18 11.02
N GLY A 73 -2.24 0.76 10.22
CA GLY A 73 -2.37 2.15 10.62
C GLY A 73 -3.31 2.90 9.69
N TYR A 74 -3.87 3.97 10.22
CA TYR A 74 -4.61 4.96 9.46
C TYR A 74 -3.77 6.23 9.37
N GLY A 75 -3.55 6.69 8.15
CA GLY A 75 -2.76 7.88 7.87
C GLY A 75 -3.41 8.68 6.76
N ILE A 76 -3.19 9.99 6.80
CA ILE A 76 -3.64 10.94 5.78
C ILE A 76 -2.40 11.55 5.16
N GLY A 77 -2.42 11.72 3.84
CA GLY A 77 -1.28 12.27 3.11
C GLY A 77 -0.41 11.19 2.49
N GLY A 78 0.76 11.63 2.03
CA GLY A 78 1.68 10.77 1.29
C GLY A 78 2.11 11.38 -0.03
N LEU A 79 3.41 11.59 -0.21
CA LEU A 79 3.96 12.14 -1.45
C LEU A 79 3.88 11.13 -2.58
N ASN A 80 4.16 9.85 -2.31
CA ASN A 80 4.25 8.80 -3.32
C ASN A 80 3.20 7.69 -3.16
N ASP A 81 2.39 7.76 -2.11
CA ASP A 81 1.41 6.71 -1.78
C ASP A 81 0.18 6.72 -2.70
N PHE A 82 -0.18 7.89 -3.25
CA PHE A 82 -1.33 8.08 -4.13
C PHE A 82 -0.92 8.83 -5.40
N LYS A 83 -1.12 8.23 -6.59
CA LYS A 83 -0.85 8.89 -7.87
C LYS A 83 -1.85 10.02 -8.15
N GLU A 84 -1.45 10.99 -8.96
CA GLU A 84 -2.37 12.03 -9.46
C GLU A 84 -3.47 11.41 -10.34
N GLY A 85 -4.70 11.93 -10.24
CA GLY A 85 -5.83 11.47 -11.06
C GLY A 85 -6.27 10.03 -10.80
N LEU A 86 -5.87 9.41 -9.67
CA LEU A 86 -6.20 8.03 -9.36
C LEU A 86 -7.73 7.82 -9.35
N TYR A 87 -8.23 6.99 -10.27
CA TYR A 87 -9.63 6.53 -10.38
C TYR A 87 -10.72 7.62 -10.34
N GLY A 88 -10.40 8.88 -10.65
CA GLY A 88 -11.37 9.98 -10.61
C GLY A 88 -11.96 10.23 -9.22
N TRP A 89 -11.16 10.04 -8.16
CA TRP A 89 -11.57 10.26 -6.76
C TRP A 89 -12.23 11.63 -6.56
N GLN A 90 -13.29 11.66 -5.75
CA GLN A 90 -14.02 12.86 -5.35
C GLN A 90 -14.21 12.89 -3.83
N PRO A 91 -13.86 13.99 -3.14
CA PRO A 91 -13.17 15.17 -3.69
C PRO A 91 -11.78 14.82 -4.25
N GLU A 92 -11.29 15.63 -5.19
CA GLU A 92 -9.96 15.42 -5.76
C GLU A 92 -8.88 15.51 -4.67
N LYS A 93 -7.80 14.74 -4.85
CA LYS A 93 -6.63 14.80 -3.99
C LYS A 93 -6.14 16.25 -3.84
N PRO A 94 -6.06 16.81 -2.61
CA PRO A 94 -5.77 18.24 -2.44
C PRO A 94 -4.30 18.63 -2.59
N TRP A 95 -3.37 17.67 -2.66
CA TRP A 95 -1.93 17.93 -2.85
C TRP A 95 -1.38 17.21 -4.09
N LYS A 96 -0.34 17.80 -4.71
CA LYS A 96 0.39 17.24 -5.87
C LYS A 96 1.68 16.56 -5.42
N ASN A 97 2.08 15.47 -6.07
CA ASN A 97 3.22 14.67 -5.61
C ASN A 97 4.55 15.43 -5.76
N ALA A 98 4.69 16.19 -6.84
CA ALA A 98 5.91 16.93 -7.16
C ALA A 98 5.98 18.33 -6.52
N ASP A 99 4.98 18.74 -5.74
CA ASP A 99 4.97 20.07 -5.11
C ASP A 99 5.77 20.04 -3.79
N PRO A 100 6.83 20.87 -3.63
CA PRO A 100 7.60 20.93 -2.38
C PRO A 100 6.78 21.39 -1.16
N HIS A 101 5.61 22.01 -1.40
CA HIS A 101 4.66 22.44 -0.37
C HIS A 101 3.44 21.53 -0.26
N ALA A 102 3.46 20.33 -0.86
CA ALA A 102 2.34 19.39 -0.88
C ALA A 102 1.73 19.12 0.51
N MET A 103 2.57 18.89 1.53
CA MET A 103 2.09 18.60 2.88
C MET A 103 1.51 19.83 3.58
N ASP A 104 1.98 21.04 3.27
CA ASP A 104 1.39 22.29 3.77
C ASP A 104 0.01 22.52 3.14
N THR A 105 -0.13 22.27 1.83
CA THR A 105 -1.43 22.30 1.14
C THR A 105 -2.41 21.29 1.72
N LEU A 106 -1.97 20.04 1.94
CA LEU A 106 -2.78 19.03 2.62
C LEU A 106 -3.22 19.48 4.00
N LEU A 107 -2.30 20.01 4.81
CA LEU A 107 -2.60 20.44 6.18
C LEU A 107 -3.68 21.52 6.19
N LYS A 108 -3.56 22.54 5.33
CA LYS A 108 -4.55 23.63 5.22
C LYS A 108 -5.93 23.11 4.84
N GLU A 109 -6.00 22.16 3.91
CA GLU A 109 -7.28 21.56 3.52
C GLU A 109 -7.88 20.72 4.65
N ALA A 110 -7.05 19.90 5.30
CA ALA A 110 -7.47 19.06 6.41
C ALA A 110 -7.95 19.89 7.61
N GLU A 111 -7.27 21.00 7.94
CA GLU A 111 -7.63 21.88 9.06
C GLU A 111 -9.05 22.44 8.95
N THR A 112 -9.50 22.78 7.73
CA THR A 112 -10.85 23.32 7.52
C THR A 112 -11.96 22.32 7.85
N ASN A 113 -11.69 21.03 7.73
CA ASN A 113 -12.67 19.95 7.94
C ASN A 113 -12.24 18.96 9.03
N PHE A 114 -11.25 19.33 9.85
CA PHE A 114 -10.53 18.38 10.71
C PHE A 114 -11.44 17.56 11.63
N ASN A 115 -12.47 18.20 12.19
CA ASN A 115 -13.45 17.52 13.04
C ASN A 115 -14.23 16.43 12.30
N GLN A 116 -14.62 16.66 11.04
CA GLN A 116 -15.33 15.66 10.23
C GLN A 116 -14.40 14.50 9.88
N TRP A 117 -13.14 14.79 9.58
CA TRP A 117 -12.15 13.76 9.28
C TRP A 117 -11.86 12.89 10.51
N LEU A 118 -11.81 13.48 11.70
CA LEU A 118 -11.66 12.72 12.95
C LEU A 118 -12.91 11.89 13.27
N GLU A 119 -14.11 12.40 12.96
CA GLU A 119 -15.37 11.70 13.21
C GLU A 119 -15.52 10.43 12.36
N PHE A 120 -14.99 10.42 11.14
CA PHE A 120 -15.11 9.29 10.20
C PHE A 120 -13.77 8.58 9.89
N GLY A 121 -12.68 8.99 10.52
CA GLY A 121 -11.31 8.53 10.25
C GLY A 121 -10.84 7.40 11.18
N GLU A 122 -11.72 6.45 11.48
CA GLU A 122 -11.42 5.35 12.40
C GLU A 122 -10.98 4.09 11.64
N LEU A 123 -9.87 3.49 12.08
CA LEU A 123 -9.50 2.12 11.67
C LEU A 123 -9.95 1.14 12.76
N LEU A 124 -11.03 0.43 12.49
CA LEU A 124 -11.57 -0.60 13.38
C LEU A 124 -11.05 -1.97 12.96
N ILE A 125 -10.44 -2.69 13.90
CA ILE A 125 -9.92 -4.04 13.70
C ILE A 125 -10.61 -4.97 14.68
N ASP A 126 -11.42 -5.90 14.17
CA ASP A 126 -12.06 -6.93 14.99
C ASP A 126 -11.03 -7.98 15.44
N TYR A 127 -10.21 -8.49 14.50
CA TYR A 127 -9.12 -9.41 14.82
C TYR A 127 -7.99 -9.39 13.79
N VAL A 128 -6.83 -9.86 14.23
CA VAL A 128 -5.71 -10.24 13.38
C VAL A 128 -5.34 -11.68 13.72
N LYS A 129 -5.15 -12.50 12.69
CA LYS A 129 -4.76 -13.91 12.82
C LYS A 129 -3.59 -14.19 11.90
N VAL A 130 -2.52 -14.74 12.47
CA VAL A 130 -1.31 -15.12 11.74
C VAL A 130 -1.01 -16.58 12.07
N TYR A 131 -0.79 -17.38 11.03
CA TYR A 131 -0.48 -18.80 11.15
C TYR A 131 0.65 -19.15 10.18
N ALA A 132 1.44 -20.15 10.55
CA ALA A 132 2.41 -20.81 9.68
C ALA A 132 2.14 -22.32 9.71
N ILE A 133 2.51 -23.01 8.64
CA ILE A 133 2.37 -24.47 8.49
C ILE A 133 3.71 -25.14 8.77
#